data_AF-A0AAZ3PKI0-F1
#
_entry.id   AF-A0AAZ3PKI0-F1
#
_cell.length_a   1.000
_cell.length_b   1.000
_cell.length_c   1.000
_cell.angle_alpha   90.00
_cell.angle_beta   90.00
_cell.angle_gamma   90.00
#
_symmetry.space_group_name_H-M   'P 1'
#
loop_
_entity.id
_entity.type
_entity.pdbx_description
1 polymer ?
#
loop_
_entity_poly.entity_id
_entity_poly.type
_entity_poly.pdbx_seq_one_letter_code
_entity_poly.pdbx_strand_id
1 'polypeptide(L)'
;MPLCVPGLALIDAGESMRELGEVKDALDMEVKQNFLDPLQTLHDKDLKEIAHHLKKLEGRRLDFDYKKKRQGKVTDDEIKQALEKFDDTKEIAELSMFNLLESDVRNMFLPLHTHCVGSR
;
A
#
# COMPACT_ATOMS: atom_id res chain seq x y z
N MET A 1 2.78 56.45 25.15
CA MET A 1 3.14 55.06 24.81
C MET A 1 2.15 54.17 25.54
N PRO A 2 1.23 53.46 24.87
CA PRO A 2 0.32 52.58 25.59
C PRO A 2 1.17 51.47 26.21
N LEU A 3 1.06 51.31 27.53
CA LEU A 3 1.72 50.22 28.24
C LEU A 3 1.16 48.91 27.70
N CYS A 4 2.04 48.10 27.10
CA CYS A 4 1.78 46.71 26.83
C CYS A 4 1.63 46.01 28.21
N VAL A 5 0.39 45.89 28.68
CA VAL A 5 0.08 45.11 29.89
C VAL A 5 0.36 43.63 29.57
N PRO A 6 1.19 42.93 30.35
CA PRO A 6 1.57 41.53 30.06
C PRO A 6 0.38 40.59 29.83
N GLY A 7 -0.78 40.89 30.43
CA GLY A 7 -2.01 40.13 30.26
C GLY A 7 -2.59 40.18 28.84
N LEU A 8 -2.53 41.32 28.13
CA LEU A 8 -3.03 41.40 26.76
C LEU A 8 -2.13 40.62 25.79
N ALA A 9 -0.81 40.74 25.95
CA ALA A 9 0.15 39.97 25.15
C ALA A 9 -0.01 38.45 25.34
N LEU A 10 -0.36 38.00 26.55
CA LEU A 10 -0.66 36.59 26.83
C LEU A 10 -1.99 36.12 26.22
N ILE A 11 -2.99 37.00 26.12
CA ILE A 11 -4.26 36.70 25.45
C ILE A 11 -4.02 36.52 23.95
N ASP A 12 -3.34 37.46 23.30
CA ASP A 12 -3.02 37.39 21.87
C ASP A 12 -2.17 36.15 21.53
N ALA A 13 -1.20 35.82 22.40
CA ALA A 13 -0.40 34.61 22.26
C ALA A 13 -1.26 33.33 22.43
N GLY A 14 -2.21 33.33 23.37
CA GLY A 14 -3.13 32.22 23.59
C GLY A 14 -4.06 31.98 22.39
N GLU A 15 -4.55 33.05 21.75
CA GLU A 15 -5.36 32.96 20.53
C GLU A 15 -4.53 32.39 19.36
N SER A 16 -3.31 32.90 19.16
CA SER A 16 -2.39 32.40 18.13
C SER A 16 -2.05 30.91 18.33
N MET A 17 -1.89 30.47 19.58
CA MET A 17 -1.67 29.05 19.90
C MET A 17 -2.89 28.18 19.63
N ARG A 18 -4.11 28.71 19.81
CA ARG A 18 -5.34 27.98 19.48
C ARG A 18 -5.43 27.75 17.97
N GLU A 19 -5.22 28.79 17.17
CA GLU A 19 -5.22 28.70 15.71
C GLU A 19 -4.17 27.70 15.21
N LEU A 20 -2.96 27.71 15.80
CA LEU A 20 -1.94 26.72 15.49
C LEU A 20 -2.37 25.29 15.82
N GLY A 21 -3.13 25.10 16.90
CA GLY A 21 -3.73 23.81 17.25
C GLY A 21 -4.70 23.31 16.19
N GLU A 22 -5.56 24.18 15.67
CA GLU A 22 -6.51 23.87 14.59
C GLU A 22 -5.76 23.48 13.30
N VAL A 23 -4.70 24.20 12.94
CA VAL A 23 -3.87 23.89 11.76
C VAL A 23 -3.13 22.55 11.92
N LYS A 24 -2.61 22.26 13.12
CA LYS A 24 -1.98 20.97 13.43
C LYS A 24 -2.97 19.83 13.26
N ASP A 25 -4.17 19.96 13.81
CA ASP A 25 -5.17 18.90 13.74
C ASP A 25 -5.64 18.66 12.30
N ALA A 26 -5.75 19.74 11.50
CA ALA A 26 -5.99 19.63 10.06
C ALA A 26 -4.85 18.88 9.33
N LEU A 27 -3.60 19.19 9.64
CA LEU A 27 -2.43 18.49 9.09
C LEU A 27 -2.41 17.01 9.50
N ASP A 28 -2.69 16.70 10.76
CA ASP A 28 -2.75 15.32 11.25
C ASP A 28 -3.82 14.51 10.51
N MET A 29 -4.99 15.11 10.27
CA MET A 29 -6.05 14.50 9.45
C MET A 29 -5.62 14.29 8.01
N GLU A 30 -4.96 15.28 7.39
CA GLU A 30 -4.48 15.21 6.01
C GLU A 30 -3.45 14.09 5.83
N VAL A 31 -2.45 14.02 6.73
CA VAL A 31 -1.43 12.96 6.72
C VAL A 31 -2.09 11.59 6.92
N LYS A 32 -3.05 11.49 7.83
CA LYS A 32 -3.75 10.23 8.05
C LYS A 32 -4.48 9.75 6.79
N GLN A 33 -5.30 10.61 6.20
CA GLN A 33 -6.16 10.23 5.08
C GLN A 33 -5.40 10.05 3.77
N ASN A 34 -4.37 10.88 3.52
CA ASN A 34 -3.68 10.89 2.23
C ASN A 34 -2.42 10.02 2.21
N PHE A 35 -1.90 9.62 3.38
CA PHE A 35 -0.67 8.85 3.47
C PHE A 35 -0.83 7.57 4.28
N LEU A 36 -1.30 7.65 5.53
CA LEU A 36 -1.38 6.47 6.41
C LEU A 36 -2.47 5.48 5.97
N ASP A 37 -3.69 5.94 5.68
CA ASP A 37 -4.81 5.07 5.29
C ASP A 37 -4.58 4.37 3.94
N PRO A 38 -4.01 5.03 2.90
CA PRO A 38 -3.61 4.36 1.66
C PRO A 38 -2.51 3.31 1.89
N LEU A 39 -1.48 3.63 2.69
CA LEU A 39 -0.42 2.66 3.02
C LEU A 39 -0.95 1.45 3.78
N GLN A 40 -1.88 1.67 4.70
CA GLN A 40 -2.53 0.59 5.43
C GLN A 40 -3.32 -0.30 4.47
N THR A 41 -4.03 0.29 3.50
CA THR A 41 -4.79 -0.44 2.48
C THR A 41 -3.87 -1.28 1.60
N LEU A 42 -2.78 -0.69 1.10
CA LEU A 42 -1.74 -1.36 0.33
C LEU A 42 -1.21 -2.59 1.08
N HIS A 43 -0.88 -2.43 2.35
CA HIS A 43 -0.37 -3.52 3.17
C HIS A 43 -1.42 -4.62 3.41
N ASP A 44 -2.63 -4.23 3.80
CA ASP A 44 -3.65 -5.18 4.25
C ASP A 44 -4.46 -5.82 3.14
N LYS A 45 -4.42 -5.27 1.93
CA LYS A 45 -5.08 -5.84 0.75
C LYS A 45 -4.06 -6.31 -0.26
N ASP A 46 -3.41 -5.40 -0.96
CA ASP A 46 -2.67 -5.73 -2.18
C ASP A 46 -1.45 -6.61 -1.88
N LEU A 47 -0.63 -6.24 -0.88
CA LEU A 47 0.54 -7.04 -0.49
C LEU A 47 0.14 -8.40 0.09
N LYS A 48 -0.92 -8.46 0.89
CA LYS A 48 -1.43 -9.73 1.44
C LYS A 48 -1.98 -10.65 0.34
N GLU A 49 -2.68 -10.10 -0.64
CA GLU A 49 -3.20 -10.84 -1.79
C GLU A 49 -2.07 -11.40 -2.66
N ILE A 50 -1.07 -10.58 -2.99
CA ILE A 50 0.12 -11.03 -3.72
C ILE A 50 0.85 -12.13 -2.93
N ALA A 51 1.05 -11.94 -1.62
CA ALA A 51 1.67 -12.97 -0.78
C ALA A 51 0.88 -14.29 -0.81
N HIS A 52 -0.45 -14.23 -0.83
CA HIS A 52 -1.31 -15.40 -0.96
C HIS A 52 -1.12 -16.10 -2.32
N HIS A 53 -1.11 -15.34 -3.43
CA HIS A 53 -0.88 -15.90 -4.76
C HIS A 53 0.49 -16.55 -4.89
N LEU A 54 1.55 -15.91 -4.38
CA LEU A 54 2.92 -16.46 -4.39
C LEU A 54 3.02 -17.75 -3.59
N LYS A 55 2.41 -17.81 -2.40
CA LYS A 55 2.38 -19.05 -1.59
C LYS A 55 1.64 -20.18 -2.31
N LYS A 56 0.53 -19.86 -2.99
CA LYS A 56 -0.22 -20.84 -3.78
C LYS A 56 0.58 -21.31 -5.00
N LEU A 57 1.27 -20.40 -5.68
CA LEU A 57 2.15 -20.69 -6.81
C LEU A 57 3.28 -21.62 -6.41
N GLU A 58 3.94 -21.36 -5.28
CA GLU A 58 4.99 -22.22 -4.75
C GLU A 58 4.48 -23.65 -4.49
N GLY A 59 3.29 -23.77 -3.88
CA GLY A 59 2.65 -25.08 -3.68
C GLY A 59 2.37 -25.82 -4.99
N ARG A 60 1.88 -25.13 -6.03
CA ARG A 60 1.64 -25.71 -7.37
C ARG A 60 2.93 -26.14 -8.05
N ARG A 61 3.99 -25.31 -7.94
CA ARG A 61 5.32 -25.62 -8.48
C ARG A 61 5.85 -26.92 -7.87
N LEU A 62 5.76 -27.06 -6.54
CA LEU A 62 6.22 -28.24 -5.83
C LEU A 62 5.42 -29.50 -6.20
N ASP A 63 4.08 -29.39 -6.36
CA ASP A 63 3.24 -30.51 -6.81
C ASP A 63 3.61 -30.97 -8.24
N PHE A 64 3.80 -30.01 -9.15
CA PHE A 64 4.25 -30.30 -10.51
C PHE A 64 5.63 -30.95 -10.54
N ASP A 65 6.61 -30.38 -9.81
CA ASP A 65 7.97 -30.92 -9.70
C ASP A 65 7.97 -32.35 -9.14
N TYR A 66 7.13 -32.62 -8.13
CA TYR A 66 6.99 -33.95 -7.54
C TYR A 66 6.43 -34.97 -8.54
N LYS A 67 5.34 -34.62 -9.25
CA LYS A 67 4.71 -35.51 -10.24
C LYS A 67 5.62 -35.77 -11.44
N LYS A 68 6.28 -34.72 -11.94
CA LYS A 68 7.25 -34.81 -13.04
C LYS A 68 8.43 -35.73 -12.69
N LYS A 69 8.96 -35.67 -11.46
CA LYS A 69 10.04 -36.56 -11.01
C LYS A 69 9.61 -38.04 -10.90
N ARG A 70 8.31 -38.33 -10.82
CA ARG A 70 7.76 -39.69 -10.74
C ARG A 70 7.10 -40.13 -12.04
N GLN A 71 7.49 -39.53 -13.16
CA GLN A 71 7.04 -39.94 -14.49
C GLN A 71 7.28 -41.45 -14.67
N GLY A 72 6.21 -42.19 -15.01
CA GLY A 72 6.17 -43.66 -15.04
C GLY A 72 5.42 -44.31 -13.87
N LYS A 73 5.19 -43.59 -12.76
CA LYS A 73 4.25 -43.99 -11.67
C LYS A 73 3.00 -43.11 -11.60
N VAL A 74 3.06 -41.95 -12.23
CA VAL A 74 1.99 -40.96 -12.33
C VAL A 74 1.60 -40.88 -13.81
N THR A 75 0.31 -40.72 -14.08
CA THR A 75 -0.20 -40.64 -15.46
C THR A 75 0.20 -39.33 -16.11
N ASP A 76 0.37 -39.33 -17.43
CA ASP A 76 0.70 -38.11 -18.18
C ASP A 76 -0.40 -37.05 -18.04
N ASP A 77 -1.66 -37.46 -17.93
CA ASP A 77 -2.79 -36.56 -17.69
C ASP A 77 -2.69 -35.83 -16.34
N GLU A 78 -2.28 -36.53 -15.28
CA GLU A 78 -2.07 -35.90 -13.96
C GLU A 78 -0.90 -34.91 -13.97
N ILE A 79 0.17 -35.22 -14.72
CA ILE A 79 1.31 -34.31 -14.89
C ILE A 79 0.89 -33.07 -15.67
N LYS A 80 0.11 -33.25 -16.75
CA LYS A 80 -0.42 -32.16 -17.57
C LYS A 80 -1.37 -31.26 -16.78
N GLN A 81 -2.28 -31.83 -15.99
CA GLN A 81 -3.15 -31.05 -15.11
C GLN A 81 -2.39 -30.29 -14.02
N ALA A 82 -1.29 -30.86 -13.50
CA ALA A 82 -0.46 -30.17 -12.52
C ALA A 82 0.28 -28.97 -13.15
N LEU A 83 0.73 -29.11 -14.40
CA LEU A 83 1.34 -28.02 -15.17
C LEU A 83 0.34 -26.91 -15.44
N GLU A 84 -0.86 -27.24 -15.94
CA GLU A 84 -1.93 -26.26 -16.23
C GLU A 84 -2.28 -25.45 -14.97
N LYS A 85 -2.49 -26.12 -13.82
CA LYS A 85 -2.76 -25.45 -12.55
C LYS A 85 -1.60 -24.57 -12.06
N PHE A 86 -0.36 -24.94 -12.39
CA PHE A 86 0.82 -24.14 -12.07
C PHE A 86 0.85 -22.87 -12.93
N ASP A 87 0.67 -23.01 -14.25
CA ASP A 87 0.65 -21.89 -15.19
C ASP A 87 -0.51 -20.92 -14.89
N ASP A 88 -1.72 -21.41 -14.60
CA ASP A 88 -2.86 -20.58 -14.19
C ASP A 88 -2.54 -19.76 -12.94
N THR A 89 -1.91 -20.38 -11.94
CA THR A 89 -1.58 -19.69 -10.68
C THR A 89 -0.44 -18.71 -10.87
N LYS A 90 0.47 -18.99 -11.81
CA LYS A 90 1.58 -18.12 -12.17
C LYS A 90 1.08 -16.85 -12.83
N GLU A 91 0.18 -16.98 -13.81
CA GLU A 91 -0.42 -15.84 -14.51
C GLU A 91 -1.15 -14.91 -13.53
N ILE A 92 -1.92 -15.47 -12.60
CA ILE A 92 -2.61 -14.67 -11.57
C ILE A 92 -1.60 -13.92 -10.69
N ALA A 93 -0.54 -14.59 -10.23
CA ALA A 93 0.47 -13.94 -9.39
C ALA A 93 1.20 -12.81 -10.14
N GLU A 94 1.56 -13.04 -11.41
CA GLU A 94 2.23 -12.06 -12.26
C GLU A 94 1.32 -10.85 -12.52
N LEU A 95 0.04 -11.07 -12.82
CA LEU A 95 -0.93 -10.00 -13.04
C LEU A 95 -1.15 -9.16 -11.77
N SER A 96 -1.33 -9.79 -10.61
CA SER A 96 -1.51 -9.07 -9.34
C SER A 96 -0.27 -8.23 -8.99
N MET A 97 0.94 -8.77 -9.21
CA MET A 97 2.19 -8.02 -9.01
C MET A 97 2.33 -6.87 -10.01
N PHE A 98 1.94 -7.07 -11.27
CA PHE A 98 1.98 -6.02 -12.29
C PHE A 98 1.04 -4.87 -11.95
N ASN A 99 -0.22 -5.18 -11.61
CA ASN A 99 -1.23 -4.19 -11.24
C ASN A 99 -0.76 -3.31 -10.06
N LEU A 100 -0.13 -3.92 -9.06
CA LEU A 100 0.44 -3.17 -7.93
C LEU A 100 1.50 -2.17 -8.39
N LEU A 101 2.46 -2.63 -9.20
CA LEU A 101 3.56 -1.81 -9.69
C LEU A 101 3.09 -0.68 -10.61
N GLU A 102 2.00 -0.86 -11.34
CA GLU A 102 1.42 0.17 -12.20
C GLU A 102 0.64 1.22 -11.40
N SER A 103 -0.10 0.80 -10.37
CA SER A 103 -1.03 1.66 -9.60
C SER A 103 -0.32 2.54 -8.56
N ASP A 104 0.64 2.01 -7.80
CA ASP A 104 1.08 2.68 -6.57
C ASP A 104 2.16 3.74 -6.75
N VAL A 105 3.03 3.60 -7.75
CA VAL A 105 4.12 4.58 -7.96
C VAL A 105 3.55 5.93 -8.44
N ARG A 106 2.38 5.93 -9.08
CA ARG A 106 1.77 7.14 -9.64
C ARG A 106 0.85 7.83 -8.65
N ASN A 107 0.00 7.09 -7.95
CA ASN A 107 -1.05 7.68 -7.10
C ASN A 107 -0.54 8.15 -5.73
N MET A 108 0.51 7.54 -5.19
CA MET A 108 1.04 7.90 -3.87
C MET A 108 1.82 9.24 -3.87
N PHE A 109 2.42 9.63 -5.00
CA PHE A 109 3.27 10.82 -5.09
C PHE A 109 2.58 12.05 -5.73
N LEU A 110 1.44 11.87 -6.42
CA LEU A 110 0.72 12.99 -7.02
C LEU A 110 0.18 14.03 -6.03
N PRO A 111 -0.45 13.67 -4.88
CA PRO A 111 -1.01 14.67 -3.97
C PRO A 111 0.04 15.46 -3.18
N LEU A 112 1.25 14.90 -2.99
CA LEU A 112 2.37 15.62 -2.37
C LEU A 112 2.95 16.70 -3.29
N HIS A 113 2.82 16.55 -4.61
CA HIS A 113 3.39 17.51 -5.55
C HIS A 113 2.49 18.73 -5.78
N THR A 114 1.17 18.59 -5.64
CA THR A 114 0.23 19.71 -5.83
C THR A 114 0.18 20.67 -4.65
N HIS A 115 0.37 20.19 -3.41
CA HIS A 115 0.33 21.06 -2.22
C HIS A 115 1.62 21.86 -1.98
N CYS A 116 2.79 21.36 -2.40
CA CYS A 116 4.05 22.12 -2.26
C CYS A 116 4.21 23.28 -3.26
N VAL A 117 3.41 23.34 -4.33
CA VAL A 117 3.52 24.40 -5.35
C VAL A 117 2.54 25.57 -5.11
N GLY A 118 1.59 25.42 -4.17
CA GLY A 118 0.57 26.44 -3.87
C GLY A 118 0.91 27.45 -2.76
N SER A 119 2.13 27.46 -2.22
CA SER A 119 2.57 28.42 -1.18
C SER A 119 3.73 29.30 -1.64
N ARG A 120 3.58 29.92 -2.82
CA ARG A 120 4.37 31.09 -3.24
C ARG A 120 3.47 32.19 -3.73
#